data_AF-A0AAE1UCQ3-F1
#
_entry.id   AF-A0AAE1UCQ3-F1
#
_cell.length_a   1.000
_cell.length_b   1.000
_cell.length_c   1.000
_cell.angle_alpha   90.00
_cell.angle_beta   90.00
_cell.angle_gamma   90.00
#
_symmetry.space_group_name_H-M   'P 1'
#
loop_
_entity.id
_entity.type
_entity.pdbx_description
1 polymer ?
#
loop_
_entity_poly.entity_id
_entity_poly.type
_entity_poly.pdbx_seq_one_letter_code
_entity_poly.pdbx_strand_id
1 'polypeptide(L)'
;MEGDDDPENVNSEPNEPLEPDLDSDPDPEQCFDGQEGKPVMKNNSDPSLTQTRMESRQRRAVERGRIIGMREAGHSISEIARDLGLTRQTVQRWLTRWEESGNLEDRQRSGRPKMTSAEDTAGIRAAVERNPFTNSVSVREQLGLDVSDRTIRHRLHEITVRSTKPGWFSVGSRRGGNRLSSCHGQLCLLI
;
A
#
# COMPACT_ATOMS: atom_id res chain seq x y z
N MET A 1 -19.78 33.65 74.78
CA MET A 1 -19.80 32.75 73.62
C MET A 1 -19.25 33.51 72.44
N GLU A 2 -17.97 33.91 72.46
CA GLU A 2 -16.77 33.07 72.70
C GLU A 2 -16.83 31.80 71.82
N GLY A 3 -15.90 31.53 70.93
CA GLY A 3 -14.66 32.22 70.66
C GLY A 3 -14.12 31.83 69.29
N ASP A 4 -13.13 32.60 68.87
CA ASP A 4 -12.10 32.25 67.92
C ASP A 4 -11.56 30.83 68.17
N ASP A 5 -11.22 30.12 67.10
CA ASP A 5 -9.99 29.34 66.99
C ASP A 5 -9.90 28.80 65.56
N ASP A 6 -9.19 29.55 64.72
CA ASP A 6 -8.42 28.99 63.60
C ASP A 6 -7.26 28.17 64.20
N PRO A 7 -7.07 26.90 63.82
CA PRO A 7 -5.74 26.31 63.86
C PRO A 7 -5.10 26.28 62.47
N GLU A 8 -4.15 27.20 62.36
CA GLU A 8 -2.83 27.08 61.74
C GLU A 8 -2.58 25.97 60.69
N ASN A 9 -2.35 26.46 59.48
CA ASN A 9 -1.38 25.97 58.51
C ASN A 9 -0.03 25.57 59.15
N VAL A 10 0.40 24.32 59.02
CA VAL A 10 1.84 23.95 59.05
C VAL A 10 2.12 22.74 58.15
N ASN A 11 3.01 22.98 57.17
CA ASN A 11 3.85 22.06 56.39
C ASN A 11 3.17 21.26 55.26
N SER A 12 3.38 21.63 53.98
CA SER A 12 4.65 21.49 53.23
C SER A 12 5.06 20.03 53.10
N GLU A 13 4.58 19.37 52.05
CA GLU A 13 5.42 18.49 51.22
C GLU A 13 4.67 18.21 49.91
N PRO A 14 5.26 18.54 48.75
CA PRO A 14 4.70 18.09 47.48
C PRO A 14 4.79 16.56 47.48
N ASN A 15 3.68 15.88 47.21
CA ASN A 15 3.73 14.47 46.81
C ASN A 15 4.41 14.44 45.42
N GLU A 16 5.74 14.41 45.45
CA GLU A 16 6.60 14.03 44.35
C GLU A 16 6.26 12.57 44.02
N PRO A 17 5.70 12.29 42.83
CA PRO A 17 5.55 10.92 42.40
C PRO A 17 6.96 10.37 42.24
N LEU A 18 7.31 9.45 43.15
CA LEU A 18 8.46 8.55 43.16
C LEU A 18 9.11 8.44 41.77
N GLU A 19 10.38 8.83 41.69
CA GLU A 19 11.23 8.44 40.56
C GLU A 19 11.07 6.93 40.34
N PRO A 20 10.80 6.45 39.11
CA PRO A 20 10.86 5.03 38.85
C PRO A 20 12.31 4.59 39.05
N ASP A 21 12.53 3.70 40.01
CA ASP A 21 13.83 3.07 40.28
C ASP A 21 14.48 2.63 38.96
N LEU A 22 15.54 3.33 38.56
CA LEU A 22 16.34 3.07 37.36
C LEU A 22 17.38 1.96 37.58
N ASP A 23 17.15 1.02 38.50
CA ASP A 23 18.09 -0.06 38.82
C ASP A 23 17.40 -1.42 39.05
N SER A 24 16.39 -1.73 38.23
CA SER A 24 16.10 -3.12 37.91
C SER A 24 16.52 -3.37 36.47
N ASP A 25 17.81 -3.65 36.27
CA ASP A 25 18.27 -4.31 35.07
C ASP A 25 17.32 -5.48 34.78
N PRO A 26 16.61 -5.50 33.64
CA PRO A 26 15.76 -6.62 33.30
C PRO A 26 16.63 -7.87 33.24
N ASP A 27 16.24 -8.86 34.04
CA ASP A 27 16.88 -10.17 34.14
C ASP A 27 17.24 -10.70 32.74
N PRO A 28 18.55 -10.87 32.40
CA PRO A 28 18.98 -11.23 31.06
C PRO A 28 18.59 -12.64 30.63
N GLU A 29 17.89 -13.39 31.48
CA GLU A 29 17.47 -14.78 31.22
C GLU A 29 15.99 -14.94 30.84
N GLN A 30 15.34 -13.89 30.33
CA GLN A 30 14.22 -14.11 29.41
C GLN A 30 14.70 -13.96 27.98
N CYS A 31 15.46 -14.98 27.55
CA CYS A 31 15.48 -15.36 26.15
C CYS A 31 14.02 -15.40 25.70
N PHE A 32 13.63 -14.40 24.89
CA PHE A 32 12.42 -14.50 24.09
C PHE A 32 12.59 -15.80 23.32
N ASP A 33 11.90 -16.86 23.76
CA ASP A 33 11.82 -18.10 23.00
C ASP A 33 11.39 -17.67 21.62
N GLY A 34 12.33 -17.79 20.69
CA GLY A 34 12.13 -17.48 19.29
C GLY A 34 10.98 -18.33 18.84
N GLN A 35 9.77 -17.80 18.93
CA GLN A 35 8.67 -18.27 18.12
C GLN A 35 9.09 -17.93 16.72
N GLU A 36 9.77 -18.91 16.10
CA GLU A 36 10.01 -18.97 14.69
C GLU A 36 8.69 -18.61 14.05
N GLY A 37 8.63 -17.38 13.52
CA GLY A 37 7.50 -16.93 12.75
C GLY A 37 7.36 -17.96 11.64
N LYS A 38 6.39 -18.86 11.78
CA LYS A 38 6.07 -19.84 10.74
C LYS A 38 6.03 -19.04 9.45
N PRO A 39 6.74 -19.46 8.38
CA PRO A 39 6.64 -18.76 7.12
C PRO A 39 5.16 -18.73 6.78
N VAL A 40 4.54 -17.55 6.87
CA VAL A 40 3.20 -17.33 6.35
C VAL A 40 3.37 -17.47 4.87
N MET A 41 3.24 -18.72 4.41
CA MET A 41 3.02 -19.01 3.03
C MET A 41 1.78 -18.20 2.68
N LYS A 42 1.95 -17.21 1.80
CA LYS A 42 0.86 -16.38 1.30
C LYS A 42 0.02 -17.28 0.40
N ASN A 43 -0.75 -18.15 1.04
CA ASN A 43 -1.64 -19.07 0.41
C ASN A 43 -2.87 -18.25 0.08
N ASN A 44 -2.91 -17.89 -1.19
CA ASN A 44 -3.86 -17.04 -1.87
C ASN A 44 -5.30 -17.17 -1.36
N SER A 45 -5.91 -15.99 -1.18
CA SER A 45 -7.34 -15.73 -1.24
C SER A 45 -8.21 -16.52 -0.25
N ASP A 46 -8.40 -16.01 0.96
CA ASP A 46 -9.61 -16.35 1.72
C ASP A 46 -10.83 -15.83 0.92
N PRO A 47 -11.64 -16.73 0.33
CA PRO A 47 -12.75 -16.35 -0.54
C PRO A 47 -13.85 -15.58 0.22
N SER A 48 -13.91 -15.74 1.55
CA SER A 48 -14.86 -15.05 2.43
C SER A 48 -14.78 -13.53 2.31
N LEU A 49 -13.57 -12.96 2.32
CA LEU A 49 -13.37 -11.50 2.28
C LEU A 49 -13.78 -10.89 0.93
N THR A 50 -13.57 -11.63 -0.17
CA THR A 50 -14.00 -11.19 -1.50
C THR A 50 -15.52 -11.23 -1.65
N GLN A 51 -16.15 -12.27 -1.06
CA GLN A 51 -17.59 -12.47 -1.06
C GLN A 51 -18.31 -11.32 -0.33
N THR A 52 -17.88 -10.98 0.90
CA THR A 52 -18.49 -9.91 1.71
C THR A 52 -18.47 -8.54 1.01
N ARG A 53 -17.38 -8.25 0.26
CA ARG A 53 -17.26 -6.99 -0.49
C ARG A 53 -18.22 -6.93 -1.67
N MET A 54 -18.39 -8.04 -2.40
CA MET A 54 -19.31 -8.13 -3.53
C MET A 54 -20.76 -7.99 -3.06
N GLU A 55 -21.13 -8.67 -1.98
CA GLU A 55 -22.47 -8.58 -1.37
C GLU A 55 -22.79 -7.16 -0.90
N SER A 56 -21.81 -6.48 -0.28
CA SER A 56 -21.97 -5.08 0.14
C SER A 56 -22.15 -4.13 -1.02
N ARG A 57 -21.47 -4.36 -2.15
CA ARG A 57 -21.65 -3.57 -3.38
C ARG A 57 -23.02 -3.80 -3.99
N GLN A 58 -23.44 -5.05 -4.09
CA GLN A 58 -24.75 -5.41 -4.63
C GLN A 58 -25.87 -4.77 -3.81
N ARG A 59 -25.79 -4.86 -2.47
CA ARG A 59 -26.77 -4.23 -1.57
C ARG A 59 -26.89 -2.73 -1.83
N ARG A 60 -25.76 -2.03 -1.94
CA ARG A 60 -25.74 -0.58 -2.22
C ARG A 60 -26.29 -0.26 -3.61
N ALA A 61 -25.99 -1.05 -4.64
CA ALA A 61 -26.52 -0.86 -5.99
C ALA A 61 -28.06 -0.98 -6.00
N VAL A 62 -28.60 -2.00 -5.33
CA VAL A 62 -30.05 -2.20 -5.18
C VAL A 62 -30.69 -1.04 -4.42
N GLU A 63 -30.09 -0.60 -3.31
CA GLU A 63 -30.58 0.54 -2.52
C GLU A 63 -30.69 1.82 -3.38
N ARG A 64 -29.66 2.12 -4.19
CA ARG A 64 -29.66 3.29 -5.08
C ARG A 64 -30.70 3.18 -6.18
N GLY A 65 -30.89 1.99 -6.76
CA GLY A 65 -31.95 1.73 -7.73
C GLY A 65 -33.34 1.98 -7.14
N ARG A 66 -33.57 1.56 -5.89
CA ARG A 66 -34.83 1.82 -5.17
C ARG A 66 -35.08 3.30 -4.95
N ILE A 67 -34.05 4.08 -4.63
CA ILE A 67 -34.15 5.55 -4.47
C ILE A 67 -34.68 6.18 -5.77
N ILE A 68 -34.11 5.82 -6.92
CA ILE A 68 -34.52 6.37 -8.22
C ILE A 68 -35.92 5.90 -8.58
N GLY A 69 -36.21 4.60 -8.47
CA GLY A 69 -37.52 4.05 -8.80
C GLY A 69 -38.65 4.70 -8.00
N MET A 70 -38.44 4.96 -6.70
CA MET A 70 -39.43 5.68 -5.90
C MET A 70 -39.54 7.17 -6.26
N ARG A 71 -38.44 7.82 -6.65
CA ARG A 71 -38.50 9.20 -7.14
C ARG A 71 -39.27 9.29 -8.46
N GLU A 72 -39.09 8.34 -9.36
CA GLU A 72 -39.83 8.24 -10.63
C GLU A 72 -41.32 7.95 -10.39
N ALA A 73 -41.65 7.19 -9.35
CA ALA A 73 -43.03 6.97 -8.90
C ALA A 73 -43.67 8.21 -8.22
N GLY A 74 -42.94 9.32 -8.07
CA GLY A 74 -43.47 10.59 -7.55
C GLY A 74 -43.35 10.76 -6.03
N HIS A 75 -42.66 9.87 -5.31
CA HIS A 75 -42.45 10.02 -3.88
C HIS A 75 -41.53 11.20 -3.55
N SER A 76 -41.80 11.87 -2.43
CA SER A 76 -40.95 12.94 -1.92
C SER A 76 -39.66 12.40 -1.31
N ILE A 77 -38.61 13.23 -1.27
CA ILE A 77 -37.31 12.86 -0.66
C ILE A 77 -37.46 12.40 0.80
N SER A 78 -38.39 13.00 1.54
CA SER A 78 -38.63 12.68 2.95
C SER A 78 -39.31 11.33 3.13
N GLU A 79 -40.22 10.95 2.23
CA GLU A 79 -40.86 9.63 2.23
C GLU A 79 -39.84 8.54 1.86
N ILE A 80 -39.09 8.74 0.77
CA ILE A 80 -38.03 7.83 0.33
C ILE A 80 -37.02 7.57 1.45
N ALA A 81 -36.59 8.61 2.16
CA ALA A 81 -35.67 8.51 3.27
C ALA A 81 -36.24 7.68 4.43
N ARG A 82 -37.52 7.88 4.76
CA ARG A 82 -38.22 7.15 5.82
C ARG A 82 -38.38 5.67 5.47
N ASP A 83 -38.82 5.38 4.24
CA ASP A 83 -39.17 4.03 3.81
C ASP A 83 -37.93 3.14 3.61
N LEU A 84 -36.79 3.73 3.23
CA LEU A 84 -35.51 3.02 3.11
C LEU A 84 -34.64 3.06 4.37
N GLY A 85 -35.02 3.80 5.40
CA GLY A 85 -34.19 4.01 6.59
C GLY A 85 -32.88 4.75 6.32
N LEU A 86 -32.89 5.68 5.35
CA LEU A 86 -31.73 6.45 4.92
C LEU A 86 -31.83 7.92 5.35
N THR A 87 -30.71 8.63 5.32
CA THR A 87 -30.71 10.08 5.53
C THR A 87 -31.19 10.82 4.27
N ARG A 88 -31.93 11.92 4.45
CA ARG A 88 -32.37 12.80 3.35
C ARG A 88 -31.20 13.25 2.46
N GLN A 89 -30.03 13.51 3.06
CA GLN A 89 -28.82 13.88 2.34
C GLN A 89 -28.32 12.76 1.41
N THR A 90 -28.42 11.49 1.83
CA THR A 90 -28.04 10.34 0.99
C THR A 90 -28.96 10.22 -0.21
N VAL A 91 -30.26 10.36 -0.01
CA VAL A 91 -31.27 10.36 -1.08
C VAL A 91 -30.99 11.48 -2.06
N GLN A 92 -30.86 12.72 -1.58
CA GLN A 92 -30.59 13.89 -2.41
C GLN A 92 -29.30 13.73 -3.23
N ARG A 93 -28.21 13.27 -2.59
CA ARG A 93 -26.93 13.03 -3.28
C ARG A 93 -27.08 12.06 -4.45
N TRP A 94 -27.85 10.99 -4.29
CA TRP A 94 -28.05 10.01 -5.36
C TRP A 94 -28.96 10.52 -6.48
N LEU A 95 -29.99 11.30 -6.14
CA LEU A 95 -30.87 11.91 -7.14
C LEU A 95 -30.12 12.95 -7.97
N THR A 96 -29.37 13.85 -7.35
CA THR A 96 -28.53 14.82 -8.06
C THR A 96 -27.52 14.12 -8.98
N ARG A 97 -26.86 13.08 -8.49
CA ARG A 97 -25.91 12.31 -9.29
C ARG A 97 -26.58 11.61 -10.49
N TRP A 98 -27.80 11.11 -10.29
CA TRP A 98 -28.59 10.49 -11.36
C TRP A 98 -28.98 11.52 -12.43
N GLU A 99 -29.43 12.70 -12.01
CA GLU A 99 -29.76 13.82 -12.91
C GLU A 99 -28.52 14.29 -13.71
N GLU A 100 -27.33 14.30 -13.11
CA GLU A 100 -26.08 14.73 -13.77
C GLU A 100 -25.49 13.68 -14.73
N SER A 101 -25.52 12.40 -14.36
CA SER A 101 -24.70 11.37 -15.02
C SER A 101 -25.46 10.13 -15.49
N GLY A 102 -26.70 9.93 -15.04
CA GLY A 102 -27.49 8.73 -15.35
C GLY A 102 -26.83 7.42 -14.90
N ASN A 103 -25.93 7.47 -13.90
CA ASN A 103 -25.13 6.31 -13.49
C ASN A 103 -25.23 6.03 -11.98
N LEU A 104 -25.49 4.76 -11.64
CA LEU A 104 -25.60 4.24 -10.28
C LEU A 104 -24.33 3.58 -9.73
N GLU A 105 -23.34 3.37 -10.59
CA GLU A 105 -22.09 2.71 -10.24
C GLU A 105 -21.20 3.56 -9.35
N ASP A 106 -20.36 2.88 -8.55
CA ASP A 106 -19.31 3.56 -7.81
C ASP A 106 -18.29 4.17 -8.78
N ARG A 107 -17.87 5.41 -8.51
CA ARG A 107 -16.76 6.01 -9.25
C ARG A 107 -15.50 5.17 -9.02
N GLN A 108 -14.77 4.89 -10.10
CA GLN A 108 -13.48 4.24 -9.98
C GLN A 108 -12.56 5.09 -9.12
N ARG A 109 -12.05 4.49 -8.04
CA ARG A 109 -11.13 5.15 -7.12
C ARG A 109 -9.74 5.20 -7.78
N SER A 110 -9.10 6.37 -7.77
CA SER A 110 -7.75 6.56 -8.33
C SER A 110 -6.66 5.80 -7.56
N GLY A 111 -6.94 5.38 -6.33
CA GLY A 111 -5.95 4.73 -5.46
C GLY A 111 -4.84 5.69 -5.02
N ARG A 112 -3.79 5.15 -4.39
CA ARG A 112 -2.61 5.94 -4.02
C ARG A 112 -1.78 6.22 -5.29
N PRO A 113 -1.38 7.48 -5.55
CA PRO A 113 -0.52 7.80 -6.69
C PRO A 113 0.81 7.04 -6.58
N LYS A 114 1.32 6.62 -7.74
CA LYS A 114 2.62 5.94 -7.85
C LYS A 114 3.74 6.97 -7.72
N MET A 115 4.86 6.58 -7.07
CA MET A 115 6.07 7.42 -7.00
C MET A 115 6.79 7.53 -8.36
N THR A 116 6.61 6.53 -9.22
CA THR A 116 7.20 6.48 -10.56
C THR A 116 6.28 7.21 -11.54
N SER A 117 6.83 8.14 -12.32
CA SER A 117 6.12 8.79 -13.43
C SER A 117 5.95 7.84 -14.62
N ALA A 118 5.11 8.24 -15.58
CA ALA A 118 4.99 7.57 -16.86
C ALA A 118 6.32 7.63 -17.64
N GLU A 119 7.05 8.75 -17.55
CA GLU A 119 8.35 8.96 -18.18
C GLU A 119 9.42 8.03 -17.60
N ASP A 120 9.53 7.97 -16.26
CA ASP A 120 10.43 7.04 -15.57
C ASP A 120 10.16 5.58 -15.98
N THR A 121 8.87 5.21 -16.08
CA THR A 121 8.48 3.86 -16.50
C THR A 121 8.87 3.58 -17.95
N ALA A 122 8.79 4.59 -18.83
CA ALA A 122 9.26 4.49 -20.21
C ALA A 122 10.80 4.38 -20.28
N GLY A 123 11.52 5.15 -19.47
CA GLY A 123 12.98 5.06 -19.34
C GLY A 123 13.44 3.68 -18.84
N ILE A 124 12.78 3.14 -17.81
CA ILE A 124 13.03 1.77 -17.31
C ILE A 124 12.82 0.75 -18.42
N ARG A 125 11.73 0.88 -19.20
CA ARG A 125 11.47 -0.01 -20.35
C ARG A 125 12.58 0.08 -21.40
N ALA A 126 13.00 1.29 -21.78
CA ALA A 126 14.03 1.50 -22.77
C ALA A 126 15.42 1.01 -22.31
N ALA A 127 15.71 1.03 -21.00
CA ALA A 127 16.93 0.45 -20.46
C ALA A 127 16.97 -1.09 -20.62
N VAL A 128 15.84 -1.76 -20.36
CA VAL A 128 15.71 -3.21 -20.53
C VAL A 128 15.76 -3.63 -22.00
N GLU A 129 15.11 -2.88 -22.88
CA GLU A 129 15.10 -3.17 -24.32
C GLU A 129 16.51 -3.11 -24.91
N ARG A 130 17.34 -2.15 -24.45
CA ARG A 130 18.73 -2.02 -24.87
C ARG A 130 19.63 -3.11 -24.30
N ASN A 131 19.40 -3.52 -23.05
CA ASN A 131 20.16 -4.59 -22.43
C ASN A 131 19.30 -5.40 -21.44
N PRO A 132 18.81 -6.59 -21.85
CA PRO A 132 17.93 -7.44 -21.05
C PRO A 132 18.54 -7.96 -19.75
N PHE A 133 19.87 -7.91 -19.60
CA PHE A 133 20.60 -8.41 -18.43
C PHE A 133 20.91 -7.32 -17.39
N THR A 134 20.38 -6.10 -17.55
CA THR A 134 20.70 -4.96 -16.69
C THR A 134 20.12 -5.13 -15.28
N ASN A 135 20.95 -4.89 -14.26
CA ASN A 135 20.54 -4.90 -12.85
C ASN A 135 19.69 -3.68 -12.50
N SER A 136 18.74 -3.81 -11.58
CA SER A 136 17.85 -2.73 -11.14
C SER A 136 18.60 -1.54 -10.52
N VAL A 137 19.74 -1.80 -9.85
CA VAL A 137 20.63 -0.75 -9.33
C VAL A 137 21.23 0.06 -10.47
N SER A 138 21.70 -0.61 -11.52
CA SER A 138 22.26 0.04 -12.71
C SER A 138 21.21 0.83 -13.48
N VAL A 139 19.96 0.36 -13.55
CA VAL A 139 18.85 1.11 -14.15
C VAL A 139 18.54 2.38 -13.36
N ARG A 140 18.57 2.31 -12.02
CA ARG A 140 18.38 3.49 -11.15
C ARG A 140 19.44 4.55 -11.43
N GLU A 141 20.71 4.15 -11.44
CA GLU A 141 21.86 5.04 -11.64
C GLU A 141 21.86 5.64 -13.04
N GLN A 142 21.57 4.83 -14.07
CA GLN A 142 21.49 5.28 -15.45
C GLN A 142 20.40 6.34 -15.67
N LEU A 143 19.29 6.25 -14.93
CA LEU A 143 18.15 7.15 -15.06
C LEU A 143 18.12 8.25 -13.99
N GLY A 144 19.04 8.24 -13.03
CA GLY A 144 19.09 9.22 -11.92
C GLY A 144 17.84 9.26 -11.05
N LEU A 145 17.11 8.13 -10.94
CA LEU A 145 15.81 8.11 -10.23
C LEU A 145 15.99 7.99 -8.71
N ASP A 146 15.33 8.86 -7.96
CA ASP A 146 15.21 8.76 -6.49
C ASP A 146 14.09 7.78 -6.09
N VAL A 147 14.24 6.52 -6.51
CA VAL A 147 13.30 5.46 -6.15
C VAL A 147 14.07 4.26 -5.61
N SER A 148 13.44 3.53 -4.69
CA SER A 148 14.02 2.30 -4.16
C SER A 148 14.25 1.27 -5.28
N ASP A 149 15.32 0.49 -5.16
CA ASP A 149 15.62 -0.62 -6.08
C ASP A 149 14.48 -1.64 -6.17
N ARG A 150 13.75 -1.84 -5.05
CA ARG A 150 12.53 -2.64 -5.01
C ARG A 150 11.44 -2.07 -5.92
N THR A 151 11.26 -0.75 -5.95
CA THR A 151 10.28 -0.09 -6.84
C THR A 151 10.61 -0.36 -8.31
N ILE A 152 11.89 -0.29 -8.68
CA ILE A 152 12.35 -0.59 -10.05
C ILE A 152 12.10 -2.06 -10.38
N ARG A 153 12.45 -2.99 -9.49
CA ARG A 153 12.14 -4.43 -9.68
C ARG A 153 10.63 -4.67 -9.83
N HIS A 154 9.79 -4.01 -9.05
CA HIS A 154 8.33 -4.07 -9.22
C HIS A 154 7.89 -3.59 -10.60
N ARG A 155 8.47 -2.48 -11.11
CA ARG A 155 8.18 -1.98 -12.47
C ARG A 155 8.64 -2.95 -13.55
N LEU A 156 9.84 -3.51 -13.41
CA LEU A 156 10.36 -4.53 -14.31
C LEU A 156 9.42 -5.74 -14.37
N HIS A 157 8.92 -6.21 -13.22
CA HIS A 157 7.91 -7.27 -13.19
C HIS A 157 6.59 -6.86 -13.84
N GLU A 158 6.07 -5.64 -13.61
CA GLU A 158 4.85 -5.16 -14.27
C GLU A 158 4.97 -5.13 -15.80
N ILE A 159 6.16 -4.80 -16.33
CA ILE A 159 6.44 -4.74 -17.76
C ILE A 159 6.62 -6.16 -18.33
N THR A 160 7.42 -7.00 -17.67
CA THR A 160 7.74 -8.38 -18.12
C THR A 160 6.56 -9.33 -18.05
N VAL A 161 5.69 -9.21 -17.04
CA VAL A 161 4.45 -10.02 -16.94
C VAL A 161 3.46 -9.72 -18.08
N ARG A 162 3.57 -8.55 -18.73
CA ARG A 162 2.79 -8.22 -19.96
C ARG A 162 3.49 -8.60 -21.26
N SER A 163 4.77 -8.95 -21.22
CA SER A 163 5.59 -9.31 -22.38
C SER A 163 6.04 -10.77 -22.24
N THR A 164 5.08 -11.69 -22.25
CA THR A 164 5.35 -13.13 -22.27
C THR A 164 6.03 -13.55 -23.57
N LYS A 165 7.36 -13.56 -23.56
CA LYS A 165 8.19 -14.63 -24.14
C LYS A 165 9.42 -14.84 -23.26
N PRO A 166 9.53 -15.93 -22.49
CA PRO A 166 10.79 -16.28 -21.86
C PRO A 166 11.72 -16.86 -22.94
N GLY A 167 12.50 -15.99 -23.60
CA GLY A 167 13.55 -16.38 -24.54
C GLY A 167 14.82 -16.95 -23.87
N TRP A 168 14.78 -17.23 -22.57
CA TRP A 168 15.95 -17.63 -21.78
C TRP A 168 16.24 -19.16 -21.81
N PHE A 169 15.53 -19.92 -22.64
CA PHE A 169 15.80 -21.35 -22.88
C PHE A 169 16.30 -21.62 -24.31
N SER A 170 17.36 -20.93 -24.73
CA SER A 170 18.34 -21.45 -25.70
C SER A 170 19.54 -20.52 -25.79
N VAL A 171 20.45 -20.63 -24.81
CA VAL A 171 21.85 -20.34 -25.09
C VAL A 171 22.67 -21.54 -24.61
N GLY A 172 23.30 -22.20 -25.58
CA GLY A 172 24.07 -23.41 -25.37
C GLY A 172 25.19 -23.18 -24.37
N SER A 173 25.32 -24.12 -23.43
CA SER A 173 26.44 -24.19 -22.50
C SER A 173 27.76 -24.36 -23.26
N ARG A 174 28.46 -23.26 -23.54
CA ARG A 174 29.93 -23.26 -23.64
C ARG A 174 30.49 -22.57 -22.41
N ARG A 175 30.59 -23.31 -21.31
CA ARG A 175 31.45 -22.94 -20.18
C ARG A 175 32.87 -23.42 -20.48
N GLY A 176 33.64 -22.61 -21.20
CA GLY A 176 35.09 -22.64 -21.15
C GLY A 176 35.53 -21.83 -19.93
N GLY A 177 36.00 -22.51 -18.88
CA GLY A 177 36.51 -21.86 -17.68
C GLY A 177 37.88 -21.25 -17.95
N ASN A 178 37.99 -19.92 -17.79
CA ASN A 178 39.26 -19.22 -17.71
C ASN A 178 40.01 -19.68 -16.45
N ARG A 179 41.18 -20.30 -16.63
CA ARG A 179 42.26 -20.24 -15.63
C ARG A 179 43.18 -19.09 -15.99
N LEU A 180 43.48 -18.31 -14.97
CA LEU A 180 44.42 -17.21 -14.99
C LEU A 180 45.77 -17.65 -15.57
N SER A 181 46.37 -16.81 -16.41
CA SER A 181 47.83 -16.68 -16.46
C SER A 181 48.20 -15.26 -16.88
N SER A 182 48.76 -14.55 -15.90
CA SER A 182 49.61 -13.38 -16.04
C SER A 182 50.62 -13.57 -17.18
N CYS A 183 50.76 -12.60 -18.08
CA CYS A 183 51.98 -12.36 -18.86
C CYS A 183 51.93 -10.95 -19.48
N HIS A 184 53.07 -10.30 -19.40
CA HIS A 184 53.38 -8.93 -19.83
C HIS A 184 53.12 -8.65 -21.31
N GLY A 185 52.90 -7.35 -21.60
CA GLY A 185 53.67 -6.70 -22.66
C GLY A 185 52.94 -6.36 -23.95
N GLN A 186 52.94 -5.06 -24.22
CA GLN A 186 52.96 -4.37 -25.52
C GLN A 186 51.67 -4.24 -26.36
N LEU A 187 51.34 -2.96 -26.55
CA LEU A 187 50.97 -2.27 -27.79
C LEU A 187 50.30 -3.10 -28.89
N CYS A 188 49.12 -2.65 -29.32
CA CYS A 188 49.05 -1.92 -30.59
C CYS A 188 47.72 -1.17 -30.77
N LEU A 189 47.88 0.11 -31.06
CA LEU A 189 46.93 1.02 -31.73
C LEU A 189 46.53 0.43 -33.09
N LEU A 190 45.28 0.65 -33.56
CA LEU A 190 44.96 1.27 -34.85
C LEU A 190 43.51 1.04 -35.31
N ILE A 191 42.88 2.18 -35.62
CA ILE A 191 41.78 2.48 -36.56
C ILE A 191 40.37 2.08 -36.13
#